data_AF-A0A7G5LSR8-F1
#
_entry.id   AF-A0A7G5LSR8-F1
#
_cell.length_a   1.000
_cell.length_b   1.000
_cell.length_c   1.000
_cell.angle_alpha   90.00
_cell.angle_beta   90.00
_cell.angle_gamma   90.00
#
_symmetry.space_group_name_H-M   'P 1'
#
loop_
_entity.id
_entity.type
_entity.pdbx_description
1 polymer ?
#
loop_
_entity_poly.entity_id
_entity_poly.type
_entity_poly.pdbx_seq_one_letter_code
_entity_poly.pdbx_strand_id
1 'polypeptide(L)'
;MRAARNLAVLFSLLVMLGVSGGAWTPALAEDEPATGLTATVTPGTAAYAERVKVKGSGWPAMTQVQAVVCGDLAIGGSAACDQTTAVLGVANVDGDVDIDMVVGNPPRPCPCVVRLASYTGPALAVDMPIVIDGHPVGTPPTPVLPLPNLHVKDIRLEGSGGFWGFFGAAPARKLVVTIENRGTAPAVNPPIKIGVGQSELTEPSIGVGRDLTIEPLQSGRIEMNVELPFAAFGTYHVVGSIGEGDLGTTFETTWGAYPWGLVALTVFAAVLLGLGVLVQARDVRRRRAGRVPAETAAALTSRPYGLPDVVYVDALGGFLVSPKAVGKSRLIKQLDGRLESQDLQALLRDPALAEGSLVQDVGAGTNGAGAAVVDLLALDAWLRRRHPTTEAPEGVSDSSGPVSADAVVDVDAVDAWLTRRDGKQSSQAN
;
A
#
# COMPACT_ATOMS: atom_id res chain seq x y z
N MET A 1 -32.67 40.49 13.97
CA MET A 1 -34.14 40.28 13.90
C MET A 1 -34.47 39.55 12.62
N ARG A 2 -34.78 38.25 12.70
CA ARG A 2 -35.37 37.33 11.67
C ARG A 2 -34.87 35.90 11.94
N ALA A 3 -35.24 35.33 13.09
CA ALA A 3 -35.01 33.92 13.40
C ALA A 3 -35.95 33.49 14.55
N ALA A 4 -37.26 33.74 14.41
CA ALA A 4 -38.24 33.41 15.45
C ALA A 4 -39.67 33.17 14.90
N ARG A 5 -39.77 32.76 13.64
CA ARG A 5 -41.04 32.40 12.99
C ARG A 5 -40.74 31.21 12.10
N ASN A 6 -40.82 30.01 12.65
CA ASN A 6 -40.95 28.72 11.93
C ASN A 6 -41.03 27.52 12.88
N LEU A 7 -40.90 27.70 14.20
CA LEU A 7 -40.96 26.61 15.18
C LEU A 7 -42.37 26.31 15.75
N ALA A 8 -43.41 27.02 15.32
CA ALA A 8 -44.74 26.93 15.93
C ALA A 8 -45.77 26.09 15.15
N VAL A 9 -45.41 25.51 13.99
CA VAL A 9 -46.38 24.81 13.12
C VAL A 9 -46.20 23.29 13.13
N LEU A 10 -45.05 22.75 13.55
CA LEU A 10 -44.85 21.29 13.62
C LEU A 10 -45.38 20.64 14.91
N PHE A 11 -45.72 21.42 15.94
CA PHE A 11 -46.15 20.87 17.24
C PHE A 11 -47.65 20.57 17.33
N SER A 12 -48.45 20.97 16.34
CA SER A 12 -49.91 20.76 16.34
C SER A 12 -50.39 19.57 15.52
N LEU A 13 -49.52 18.86 14.79
CA LEU A 13 -49.92 17.67 14.03
C LEU A 13 -49.68 16.35 14.80
N LEU A 14 -48.96 16.37 15.92
CA LEU A 14 -48.58 15.15 16.66
C LEU A 14 -49.55 14.76 17.79
N VAL A 15 -50.62 15.54 18.02
CA VAL A 15 -51.55 15.36 19.15
C VAL A 15 -52.89 14.70 18.74
N MET A 16 -53.07 14.36 17.47
CA MET A 16 -54.34 13.81 16.93
C MET A 16 -54.23 12.38 16.36
N LEU A 17 -53.26 11.57 16.80
CA LEU A 17 -53.31 10.11 16.63
C LEU A 17 -53.29 9.43 18.01
N GLY A 18 -54.44 9.49 18.67
CA GLY A 18 -54.77 8.54 19.73
C GLY A 18 -55.09 7.18 19.12
N VAL A 19 -54.18 6.22 19.29
CA VAL A 19 -54.46 4.79 19.11
C VAL A 19 -53.87 4.06 20.32
N SER A 20 -54.78 3.73 21.23
CA SER A 20 -54.77 2.61 22.19
C SER A 20 -53.43 1.98 22.55
N GLY A 21 -53.01 2.20 23.81
CA GLY A 21 -52.02 1.39 24.50
C GLY A 21 -52.49 -0.05 24.65
N GLY A 22 -51.94 -0.94 23.83
CA GLY A 22 -51.84 -2.36 24.14
C GLY A 22 -50.53 -2.57 24.89
N ALA A 23 -50.61 -3.01 26.14
CA ALA A 23 -49.45 -3.52 26.88
C ALA A 23 -48.95 -4.78 26.16
N TRP A 24 -47.95 -4.64 25.30
CA TRP A 24 -47.13 -5.76 24.87
C TRP A 24 -46.08 -5.96 25.95
N THR A 25 -46.42 -6.77 26.94
CA THR A 25 -45.42 -7.48 27.72
C THR A 25 -44.66 -8.37 26.74
N PRO A 26 -43.35 -8.17 26.50
CA PRO A 26 -42.57 -9.24 25.95
C PRO A 26 -42.64 -10.36 26.98
N ALA A 27 -43.33 -11.45 26.63
CA ALA A 27 -43.08 -12.72 27.26
C ALA A 27 -41.59 -12.98 27.03
N LEU A 28 -40.79 -12.75 28.08
CA LEU A 28 -39.58 -13.50 28.28
C LEU A 28 -40.04 -14.94 28.34
N ALA A 29 -40.04 -15.59 27.18
CA ALA A 29 -39.89 -17.01 27.11
C ALA A 29 -38.49 -17.26 27.68
N GLU A 30 -38.44 -17.44 28.99
CA GLU A 30 -37.46 -18.32 29.59
C GLU A 30 -37.57 -19.61 28.79
N ASP A 31 -36.61 -19.84 27.90
CA ASP A 31 -36.38 -21.13 27.27
C ASP A 31 -35.79 -22.05 28.36
N GLU A 32 -36.59 -22.32 29.39
CA GLU A 32 -36.45 -23.55 30.14
C GLU A 32 -36.92 -24.66 29.21
N PRO A 33 -36.16 -25.77 29.05
CA PRO A 33 -36.75 -26.98 28.53
C PRO A 33 -37.62 -27.59 29.64
N ALA A 34 -38.64 -26.87 30.09
CA ALA A 34 -39.74 -27.43 30.86
C ALA A 34 -40.70 -28.08 29.87
N THR A 35 -40.21 -29.07 29.12
CA THR A 35 -41.12 -30.11 28.63
C THR A 35 -41.77 -30.67 29.88
N GLY A 36 -43.07 -30.41 30.09
CA GLY A 36 -43.87 -30.87 31.23
C GLY A 36 -44.02 -32.40 31.32
N LEU A 37 -42.99 -33.12 30.88
CA LEU A 37 -42.79 -34.54 30.98
C LEU A 37 -42.52 -34.86 32.45
N THR A 38 -43.34 -35.72 33.01
CA THR A 38 -43.13 -36.27 34.34
C THR A 38 -43.09 -37.77 34.26
N ALA A 39 -42.24 -38.41 35.05
CA ALA A 39 -42.20 -39.85 35.13
C ALA A 39 -41.86 -40.31 36.56
N THR A 40 -42.33 -41.51 36.89
CA THR A 40 -42.16 -42.13 38.20
C THR A 40 -41.83 -43.61 38.01
N VAL A 41 -41.01 -44.14 38.90
CA VAL A 41 -40.70 -45.58 38.97
C VAL A 41 -41.21 -46.12 40.31
N THR A 42 -41.86 -47.28 40.29
CA THR A 42 -42.39 -47.92 41.51
C THR A 42 -42.19 -49.43 41.45
N PRO A 43 -41.61 -50.05 42.51
CA PRO A 43 -40.96 -49.41 43.67
C PRO A 43 -39.70 -48.62 43.28
N GLY A 44 -39.27 -47.67 44.12
CA GLY A 44 -38.04 -46.89 43.91
C GLY A 44 -36.75 -47.62 44.32
N THR A 45 -36.88 -48.83 44.87
CA THR A 45 -35.81 -49.72 45.33
C THR A 45 -36.14 -51.12 44.84
N ALA A 46 -35.20 -51.82 44.21
CA ALA A 46 -35.40 -53.16 43.68
C ALA A 46 -34.06 -53.91 43.48
N ALA A 47 -34.07 -55.24 43.54
CA ALA A 47 -32.91 -56.05 43.23
C ALA A 47 -32.79 -56.32 41.72
N TYR A 48 -31.60 -56.78 41.30
CA TYR A 48 -31.41 -57.26 39.92
C TYR A 48 -32.45 -58.33 39.55
N ALA A 49 -32.99 -58.23 38.33
CA ALA A 49 -34.02 -59.09 37.78
C ALA A 49 -35.43 -59.01 38.44
N GLU A 50 -35.66 -58.09 39.38
CA GLU A 50 -37.00 -57.78 39.87
C GLU A 50 -37.78 -56.89 38.90
N ARG A 51 -39.11 -56.83 39.04
CA ARG A 51 -39.96 -56.01 38.18
C ARG A 51 -40.24 -54.65 38.81
N VAL A 52 -40.18 -53.61 38.01
CA VAL A 52 -40.60 -52.25 38.36
C VAL A 52 -41.55 -51.71 37.31
N LYS A 53 -42.47 -50.85 37.75
CA LYS A 53 -43.41 -50.15 36.89
C LYS A 53 -42.93 -48.72 36.68
N VAL A 54 -42.86 -48.33 35.42
CA VAL A 54 -42.51 -46.98 34.97
C VAL A 54 -43.77 -46.32 34.44
N LYS A 55 -44.16 -45.20 35.04
CA LYS A 55 -45.25 -44.36 34.55
C LYS A 55 -44.71 -43.02 34.09
N GLY A 56 -45.11 -42.57 32.91
CA GLY A 56 -44.79 -41.25 32.37
C GLY A 56 -46.05 -40.52 31.90
N SER A 57 -46.00 -39.19 31.86
CA SER A 57 -47.08 -38.33 31.35
C SER A 57 -46.50 -37.10 30.67
N GLY A 58 -47.29 -36.46 29.80
CA GLY A 58 -46.90 -35.27 29.04
C GLY A 58 -46.11 -35.57 27.75
N TRP A 59 -46.01 -36.85 27.37
CA TRP A 59 -45.33 -37.26 26.14
C TRP A 59 -46.16 -36.89 24.91
N PRO A 60 -45.53 -36.55 23.76
CA PRO A 60 -46.30 -36.36 22.54
C PRO A 60 -47.06 -37.65 22.19
N ALA A 61 -48.33 -37.51 21.81
CA ALA A 61 -49.22 -38.64 21.57
C ALA A 61 -48.63 -39.64 20.56
N MET A 62 -48.80 -40.94 20.81
CA MET A 62 -48.33 -42.03 19.94
C MET A 62 -46.80 -42.08 19.73
N THR A 63 -46.01 -41.42 20.58
CA THR A 63 -44.54 -41.47 20.51
C THR A 63 -44.02 -42.79 21.07
N GLN A 64 -43.09 -43.43 20.34
CA GLN A 64 -42.39 -44.61 20.83
C GLN A 64 -41.34 -44.20 21.85
N VAL A 65 -41.35 -44.83 23.02
CA VAL A 65 -40.45 -44.56 24.13
C VAL A 65 -39.72 -45.82 24.54
N GLN A 66 -38.57 -45.66 25.19
CA GLN A 66 -37.73 -46.74 25.73
C GLN A 66 -37.46 -46.46 27.21
N ALA A 67 -37.73 -47.43 28.06
CA ALA A 67 -37.32 -47.43 29.45
C ALA A 67 -36.10 -48.34 29.63
N VAL A 68 -35.05 -47.83 30.27
CA VAL A 68 -33.79 -48.56 30.49
C VAL A 68 -33.12 -48.15 31.80
N VAL A 69 -32.46 -49.09 32.47
CA VAL A 69 -31.70 -48.83 33.71
C VAL A 69 -30.28 -48.38 33.38
N CYS A 70 -29.82 -47.30 34.00
CA CYS A 70 -28.49 -46.73 33.79
C CYS A 70 -27.77 -46.43 35.11
N GLY A 71 -26.45 -46.59 35.13
CA GLY A 71 -25.57 -46.07 36.18
C GLY A 71 -25.07 -44.67 35.84
N ASP A 72 -24.22 -44.09 36.71
CA ASP A 72 -23.61 -42.76 36.52
C ASP A 72 -24.63 -41.66 36.17
N LEU A 73 -25.86 -41.72 36.70
CA LEU A 73 -26.98 -40.83 36.36
C LEU A 73 -27.26 -40.77 34.84
N ALA A 74 -26.93 -41.82 34.10
CA ALA A 74 -27.04 -41.89 32.64
C ALA A 74 -26.24 -40.80 31.87
N ILE A 75 -25.22 -40.19 32.50
CA ILE A 75 -24.37 -39.15 31.91
C ILE A 75 -23.53 -39.70 30.76
N GLY A 76 -23.08 -40.95 30.86
CA GLY A 76 -22.34 -41.65 29.80
C GLY A 76 -23.21 -42.07 28.60
N GLY A 77 -24.46 -41.61 28.52
CA GLY A 77 -25.41 -42.00 27.48
C GLY A 77 -25.70 -43.50 27.50
N SER A 78 -25.91 -44.10 26.33
CA SER A 78 -26.22 -45.53 26.19
C SER A 78 -25.14 -46.46 26.77
N ALA A 79 -23.88 -46.01 26.83
CA ALA A 79 -22.76 -46.77 27.40
C ALA A 79 -22.82 -46.89 28.94
N ALA A 80 -23.69 -46.12 29.59
CA ALA A 80 -23.97 -46.23 31.02
C ALA A 80 -25.21 -47.08 31.33
N CYS A 81 -25.93 -47.55 30.31
CA CYS A 81 -27.23 -48.19 30.42
C CYS A 81 -27.18 -49.67 30.05
N ASP A 82 -27.94 -50.50 30.78
CA ASP A 82 -28.13 -51.90 30.44
C ASP A 82 -29.16 -52.06 29.32
N GLN A 83 -28.67 -52.07 28.07
CA GLN A 83 -29.53 -52.22 26.89
C GLN A 83 -30.16 -53.62 26.78
N THR A 84 -29.70 -54.62 27.54
CA THR A 84 -30.22 -55.99 27.42
C THR A 84 -31.60 -56.15 28.06
N THR A 85 -31.93 -55.28 29.02
CA THR A 85 -33.21 -55.25 29.75
C THR A 85 -34.09 -54.06 29.36
N ALA A 86 -33.69 -53.31 28.32
CA ALA A 86 -34.46 -52.17 27.83
C ALA A 86 -35.83 -52.61 27.28
N VAL A 87 -36.88 -51.87 27.62
CA VAL A 87 -38.26 -52.14 27.18
C VAL A 87 -38.77 -50.98 26.35
N LEU A 88 -39.35 -51.29 25.20
CA LEU A 88 -40.04 -50.31 24.36
C LEU A 88 -41.52 -50.23 24.74
N GLY A 89 -42.03 -49.00 24.80
CA GLY A 89 -43.44 -48.69 24.96
C GLY A 89 -43.88 -47.62 23.96
N VAL A 90 -45.16 -47.27 24.00
CA VAL A 90 -45.73 -46.19 23.18
C VAL A 90 -46.61 -45.35 24.09
N ALA A 91 -46.45 -44.03 24.01
CA ALA A 91 -47.33 -43.09 24.68
C ALA A 91 -48.74 -43.18 24.07
N ASN A 92 -49.77 -43.18 24.91
CA ASN A 92 -51.15 -43.20 24.44
C ASN A 92 -51.53 -41.85 23.77
N VAL A 93 -52.81 -41.71 23.40
CA VAL A 93 -53.33 -40.47 22.78
C VAL A 93 -53.32 -39.27 23.73
N ASP A 94 -53.30 -39.51 25.05
CA ASP A 94 -53.28 -38.51 26.11
C ASP A 94 -51.84 -38.16 26.56
N GLY A 95 -50.83 -38.84 26.03
CA GLY A 95 -49.42 -38.65 26.39
C GLY A 95 -48.93 -39.42 27.62
N ASP A 96 -49.71 -40.41 28.09
CA ASP A 96 -49.32 -41.29 29.19
C ASP A 96 -48.58 -42.53 28.70
N VAL A 97 -47.67 -43.01 29.53
CA VAL A 97 -46.85 -44.20 29.33
C VAL A 97 -46.95 -45.07 30.58
N ASP A 98 -47.19 -46.38 30.43
CA ASP A 98 -47.10 -47.39 31.50
C ASP A 98 -46.28 -48.57 30.97
N ILE A 99 -45.11 -48.81 31.57
CA ILE A 99 -44.16 -49.85 31.16
C ILE A 99 -43.81 -50.71 32.37
N ASP A 100 -44.02 -52.01 32.25
CA ASP A 100 -43.51 -53.01 33.19
C ASP A 100 -42.15 -53.51 32.69
N MET A 101 -41.08 -53.21 33.43
CA MET A 101 -39.72 -53.62 33.07
C MET A 101 -39.05 -54.43 34.17
N VAL A 102 -38.01 -55.17 33.79
CA VAL A 102 -37.14 -55.89 34.71
C VAL A 102 -35.91 -55.01 34.99
N VAL A 103 -35.49 -54.93 36.24
CA VAL A 103 -34.31 -54.15 36.64
C VAL A 103 -33.04 -54.80 36.09
N GLY A 104 -32.38 -54.07 35.22
CA GLY A 104 -31.11 -54.45 34.60
C GLY A 104 -29.88 -54.26 35.50
N ASN A 105 -28.74 -54.70 34.99
CA ASN A 105 -27.44 -54.51 35.64
C ASN A 105 -26.59 -53.52 34.83
N PRO A 106 -26.64 -52.21 35.14
CA PRO A 106 -25.92 -51.21 34.36
C PRO A 106 -24.39 -51.44 34.42
N PRO A 107 -23.64 -51.18 33.34
CA PRO A 107 -22.19 -51.36 33.30
C PRO A 107 -21.41 -50.35 34.15
N ARG A 108 -22.08 -49.30 34.63
CA ARG A 108 -21.51 -48.19 35.42
C ARG A 108 -22.06 -48.20 36.84
N PRO A 109 -21.29 -47.76 37.85
CA PRO A 109 -21.74 -47.73 39.24
C PRO A 109 -22.94 -46.78 39.43
N CYS A 110 -23.74 -47.00 40.46
CA CYS A 110 -24.80 -46.07 40.86
C CYS A 110 -24.18 -44.80 41.46
N PRO A 111 -24.83 -43.61 41.42
CA PRO A 111 -26.27 -43.40 41.40
C PRO A 111 -26.96 -43.89 40.12
N CYS A 112 -27.97 -44.73 40.29
CA CYS A 112 -28.70 -45.36 39.21
C CYS A 112 -30.01 -44.63 38.91
N VAL A 113 -30.39 -44.62 37.64
CA VAL A 113 -31.64 -44.04 37.16
C VAL A 113 -32.32 -44.99 36.18
N VAL A 114 -33.65 -44.96 36.15
CA VAL A 114 -34.43 -45.44 35.01
C VAL A 114 -34.61 -44.28 34.06
N ARG A 115 -33.99 -44.36 32.88
CA ARG A 115 -34.17 -43.38 31.81
C ARG A 115 -35.37 -43.79 30.96
N LEU A 116 -36.39 -42.95 30.91
CA LEU A 116 -37.48 -43.03 29.94
C LEU A 116 -37.22 -42.00 28.84
N ALA A 117 -36.93 -42.46 27.63
CA ALA A 117 -36.56 -41.61 26.51
C ALA A 117 -37.35 -41.93 25.24
N SER A 118 -37.55 -40.95 24.36
CA SER A 118 -38.08 -41.16 23.02
C SER A 118 -37.16 -42.10 22.22
N TYR A 119 -37.70 -43.17 21.69
CA TYR A 119 -36.97 -44.09 20.81
C TYR A 119 -36.91 -43.56 19.37
N THR A 120 -37.96 -42.86 18.93
CA THR A 120 -38.03 -42.19 17.64
C THR A 120 -38.53 -40.75 17.81
N GLY A 121 -38.12 -39.86 16.90
CA GLY A 121 -38.55 -38.46 16.90
C GLY A 121 -37.66 -37.53 17.75
N PRO A 122 -38.23 -36.45 18.32
CA PRO A 122 -37.46 -35.46 19.08
C PRO A 122 -36.83 -36.09 20.33
N ALA A 123 -35.58 -35.74 20.63
CA ALA A 123 -34.82 -36.31 21.74
C ALA A 123 -35.36 -35.84 23.11
N LEU A 124 -36.39 -36.53 23.59
CA LEU A 124 -37.03 -36.29 24.88
C LEU A 124 -36.60 -37.37 25.86
N ALA A 125 -36.23 -37.00 27.08
CA ALA A 125 -35.85 -37.95 28.13
C ALA A 125 -36.21 -37.44 29.52
N VAL A 126 -36.60 -38.35 30.40
CA VAL A 126 -36.78 -38.11 31.83
C VAL A 126 -36.08 -39.24 32.58
N ASP A 127 -35.28 -38.86 33.58
CA ASP A 127 -34.53 -39.81 34.40
C ASP A 127 -35.16 -39.87 35.81
N MET A 128 -35.49 -41.09 36.26
CA MET A 128 -36.05 -41.32 37.60
C MET A 128 -35.05 -42.08 38.46
N PRO A 129 -34.74 -41.63 39.68
CA PRO A 129 -33.81 -42.33 40.55
C PRO A 129 -34.34 -43.72 40.94
N ILE A 130 -33.46 -44.73 40.93
CA ILE A 130 -33.73 -46.07 41.43
C ILE A 130 -32.53 -46.59 42.24
N VAL A 131 -32.81 -47.23 43.38
CA VAL A 131 -31.78 -47.91 44.17
C VAL A 131 -31.77 -49.38 43.80
N ILE A 132 -30.62 -49.87 43.33
CA ILE A 132 -30.43 -51.28 42.97
C ILE A 132 -29.66 -51.98 44.08
N ASP A 133 -30.31 -52.95 44.74
CA ASP A 133 -29.70 -53.66 45.86
C ASP A 133 -28.45 -54.44 45.42
N GLY A 134 -27.34 -54.22 46.13
CA GLY A 134 -26.06 -54.90 45.87
C GLY A 134 -25.26 -54.38 44.68
N HIS A 135 -25.72 -53.34 43.98
CA HIS A 135 -24.96 -52.74 42.88
C HIS A 135 -23.84 -51.81 43.40
N PRO A 136 -22.64 -51.80 42.79
CA PRO A 136 -21.58 -50.86 43.16
C PRO A 136 -22.04 -49.40 43.09
N VAL A 137 -21.63 -48.60 44.08
CA VAL A 137 -21.88 -47.15 44.16
C VAL A 137 -20.56 -46.41 43.96
N GLY A 138 -20.58 -45.35 43.16
CA GLY A 138 -19.45 -44.51 42.81
C GLY A 138 -19.85 -43.05 42.65
N THR A 139 -18.87 -42.20 42.38
CA THR A 139 -19.14 -40.79 42.08
C THR A 139 -19.45 -40.65 40.60
N PRO A 140 -20.63 -40.13 40.22
CA PRO A 140 -20.95 -39.95 38.81
C PRO A 140 -19.99 -38.94 38.15
N PRO A 141 -19.68 -39.11 36.86
CA PRO A 141 -18.84 -38.17 36.13
C PRO A 141 -19.54 -36.81 36.04
N THR A 142 -18.77 -35.73 36.00
CA THR A 142 -19.34 -34.40 35.77
C THR A 142 -19.88 -34.32 34.33
N PRO A 143 -21.13 -33.87 34.10
CA PRO A 143 -21.63 -33.65 32.76
C PRO A 143 -20.70 -32.70 32.00
N VAL A 144 -20.20 -33.14 30.84
CA VAL A 144 -19.48 -32.25 29.92
C VAL A 144 -20.53 -31.44 29.21
N LEU A 145 -20.74 -30.21 29.65
CA LEU A 145 -21.56 -29.24 28.92
C LEU A 145 -20.95 -29.06 27.53
N PRO A 146 -21.76 -28.94 26.47
CA PRO A 146 -21.24 -28.61 25.15
C PRO A 146 -20.68 -27.18 25.21
N LEU A 147 -19.39 -27.03 24.94
CA LEU A 147 -18.70 -25.73 24.97
C LEU A 147 -18.15 -25.39 23.57
N PRO A 148 -18.19 -24.12 23.17
CA PRO A 148 -17.49 -23.66 21.98
C PRO A 148 -15.99 -23.71 22.21
N ASN A 149 -15.22 -23.99 21.17
CA ASN A 149 -13.76 -23.96 21.23
C ASN A 149 -13.22 -23.34 19.95
N LEU A 150 -12.80 -22.08 20.03
CA LEU A 150 -12.37 -21.31 18.87
C LEU A 150 -10.86 -21.42 18.67
N HIS A 151 -10.45 -21.67 17.44
CA HIS A 151 -9.04 -21.69 17.04
C HIS A 151 -8.80 -20.83 15.82
N VAL A 152 -7.67 -20.12 15.79
CA VAL A 152 -7.24 -19.37 14.61
C VAL A 152 -6.60 -20.32 13.59
N LYS A 153 -7.17 -20.36 12.39
CA LYS A 153 -6.71 -21.19 11.28
C LYS A 153 -5.74 -20.45 10.36
N ASP A 154 -6.04 -19.20 10.04
CA ASP A 154 -5.25 -18.37 9.13
C ASP A 154 -5.37 -16.89 9.49
N ILE A 155 -4.28 -16.15 9.29
CA ILE A 155 -4.17 -14.71 9.59
C ILE A 155 -3.41 -14.05 8.45
N ARG A 156 -3.99 -13.01 7.86
CA ARG A 156 -3.33 -12.24 6.81
C ARG A 156 -3.70 -10.77 6.82
N LEU A 157 -2.72 -9.95 6.48
CA LEU A 157 -2.90 -8.52 6.25
C LEU A 157 -2.96 -8.27 4.74
N GLU A 158 -4.15 -7.91 4.26
CA GLU A 158 -4.41 -7.58 2.87
C GLU A 158 -4.30 -6.06 2.64
N GLY A 159 -3.69 -5.67 1.52
CA GLY A 159 -3.53 -4.26 1.12
C GLY A 159 -2.11 -3.72 1.29
N SER A 160 -1.77 -2.68 0.51
CA SER A 160 -0.41 -2.15 0.43
C SER A 160 -0.12 -0.98 1.39
N GLY A 161 -1.11 -0.48 2.13
CA GLY A 161 -0.95 0.72 2.98
C GLY A 161 -0.92 2.04 2.20
N GLY A 162 -1.15 2.01 0.89
CA GLY A 162 -1.21 3.18 0.02
C GLY A 162 0.16 3.79 -0.32
N PHE A 163 0.21 4.55 -1.42
CA PHE A 163 1.43 5.25 -1.86
C PHE A 163 1.96 6.21 -0.78
N TRP A 164 1.07 6.89 -0.06
CA TRP A 164 1.43 7.83 0.98
C TRP A 164 2.07 7.18 2.22
N GLY A 165 1.86 5.88 2.45
CA GLY A 165 2.53 5.13 3.52
C GLY A 165 4.05 5.11 3.36
N PHE A 166 4.57 5.16 2.12
CA PHE A 166 6.00 5.31 1.86
C PHE A 166 6.57 6.66 2.33
N PHE A 167 5.72 7.65 2.59
CA PHE A 167 6.09 8.98 3.09
C PHE A 167 5.69 9.19 4.57
N GLY A 168 5.30 8.13 5.28
CA GLY A 168 4.96 8.21 6.71
C GLY A 168 3.53 8.67 7.02
N ALA A 169 2.64 8.73 6.02
CA ALA A 169 1.19 8.85 6.31
C ALA A 169 0.68 7.61 7.05
N ALA A 170 -0.46 7.70 7.73
CA ALA A 170 -1.10 6.58 8.44
C ALA A 170 -1.65 5.54 7.44
N PRO A 171 -0.98 4.39 7.22
CA PRO A 171 -1.48 3.39 6.31
C PRO A 171 -2.62 2.58 6.95
N ALA A 172 -3.61 2.21 6.16
CA ALA A 172 -4.67 1.27 6.53
C ALA A 172 -4.48 -0.05 5.77
N ARG A 173 -4.68 -1.18 6.45
CA ARG A 173 -4.73 -2.52 5.86
C ARG A 173 -5.93 -3.30 6.38
N LYS A 174 -6.42 -4.24 5.58
CA LYS A 174 -7.50 -5.14 5.97
C LYS A 174 -6.88 -6.38 6.61
N LEU A 175 -7.08 -6.56 7.90
CA LEU A 175 -6.77 -7.80 8.60
C LEU A 175 -7.89 -8.80 8.34
N VAL A 176 -7.52 -9.97 7.84
CA VAL A 176 -8.42 -11.09 7.62
C VAL A 176 -7.98 -12.25 8.50
N VAL A 177 -8.88 -12.66 9.40
CA VAL A 177 -8.67 -13.77 10.32
C VAL A 177 -9.69 -14.86 10.02
N THR A 178 -9.22 -16.08 9.82
CA THR A 178 -10.07 -17.26 9.64
C THR A 178 -10.04 -18.06 10.93
N ILE A 179 -11.21 -18.31 11.49
CA ILE A 179 -11.38 -18.98 12.79
C ILE A 179 -12.21 -20.23 12.56
N GLU A 180 -11.91 -21.29 13.27
CA GLU A 180 -12.69 -22.52 13.28
C GLU A 180 -13.16 -22.85 14.69
N ASN A 181 -14.40 -23.34 14.80
CA ASN A 181 -14.94 -23.85 16.04
C ASN A 181 -14.71 -25.37 16.09
N ARG A 182 -13.78 -25.82 16.93
CA ARG A 182 -13.52 -27.24 17.20
C ARG A 182 -14.35 -27.79 18.36
N GLY A 183 -15.22 -26.96 18.94
CA GLY A 183 -16.10 -27.32 20.05
C GLY A 183 -17.35 -28.05 19.61
N THR A 184 -18.16 -28.45 20.58
CA THR A 184 -19.44 -29.16 20.38
C THR A 184 -20.65 -28.26 20.57
N ALA A 185 -20.46 -26.99 20.93
CA ALA A 185 -21.51 -25.96 20.96
C ALA A 185 -21.22 -24.82 19.97
N PRO A 186 -22.26 -24.13 19.47
CA PRO A 186 -22.11 -22.95 18.63
C PRO A 186 -21.46 -21.80 19.41
N ALA A 187 -20.55 -21.08 18.77
CA ALA A 187 -19.99 -19.85 19.30
C ALA A 187 -20.80 -18.65 18.77
N VAL A 188 -21.68 -18.11 19.62
CA VAL A 188 -22.56 -16.97 19.28
C VAL A 188 -21.89 -15.67 19.70
N ASN A 189 -21.66 -14.77 18.74
CA ASN A 189 -21.13 -13.41 18.94
C ASN A 189 -19.92 -13.35 19.89
N PRO A 190 -18.84 -14.12 19.62
CA PRO A 190 -17.68 -14.11 20.48
C PRO A 190 -17.08 -12.69 20.54
N PRO A 191 -16.68 -12.18 21.72
CA PRO A 191 -16.02 -10.88 21.81
C PRO A 191 -14.70 -10.91 21.05
N ILE A 192 -14.46 -9.92 20.21
CA ILE A 192 -13.23 -9.80 19.41
C ILE A 192 -12.52 -8.53 19.88
N LYS A 193 -11.32 -8.68 20.44
CA LYS A 193 -10.46 -7.57 20.86
C LYS A 193 -9.26 -7.49 19.91
N ILE A 194 -8.91 -6.30 19.44
CA ILE A 194 -7.74 -6.07 18.57
C ILE A 194 -6.89 -4.94 19.16
N GLY A 195 -5.58 -5.08 19.05
CA GLY A 195 -4.58 -4.08 19.43
C GLY A 195 -3.48 -3.97 18.37
N VAL A 196 -2.91 -2.78 18.25
CA VAL A 196 -1.76 -2.52 17.37
C VAL A 196 -0.73 -1.75 18.16
N GLY A 197 0.51 -2.24 18.18
CA GLY A 197 1.59 -1.60 18.90
C GLY A 197 2.97 -2.05 18.44
N GLN A 198 4.02 -1.59 19.11
CA GLN A 198 5.41 -1.94 18.77
C GLN A 198 5.92 -3.16 19.55
N SER A 199 5.10 -3.74 20.42
CA SER A 199 5.44 -4.94 21.19
C SER A 199 4.35 -6.00 21.06
N GLU A 200 4.78 -7.25 21.19
CA GLU A 200 3.91 -8.43 21.34
C GLU A 200 2.99 -8.34 22.59
N LEU A 201 3.39 -7.55 23.59
CA LEU A 201 2.64 -7.31 24.83
C LEU A 201 1.56 -6.22 24.70
N THR A 202 1.25 -5.77 23.49
CA THR A 202 0.20 -4.77 23.30
C THR A 202 -1.14 -5.35 23.72
N GLU A 203 -1.82 -4.74 24.68
CA GLU A 203 -3.14 -5.24 25.10
C GLU A 203 -4.20 -4.92 24.04
N PRO A 204 -4.94 -5.93 23.55
CA PRO A 204 -6.00 -5.70 22.60
C PRO A 204 -7.18 -5.00 23.29
N SER A 205 -7.61 -3.85 22.77
CA SER A 205 -8.60 -2.99 23.42
C SER A 205 -9.81 -2.67 22.53
N ILE A 206 -9.70 -2.83 21.21
CA ILE A 206 -10.80 -2.53 20.29
C ILE A 206 -11.75 -3.73 20.24
N GLY A 207 -12.87 -3.63 20.96
CA GLY A 207 -13.97 -4.59 20.91
C GLY A 207 -14.84 -4.41 19.66
N VAL A 208 -14.85 -5.39 18.75
CA VAL A 208 -15.77 -5.38 17.60
C VAL A 208 -16.85 -6.44 17.82
N GLY A 209 -18.04 -6.00 18.25
CA GLY A 209 -19.21 -6.86 18.27
C GLY A 209 -19.76 -7.03 16.86
N ARG A 210 -19.77 -8.26 16.34
CA ARG A 210 -20.49 -8.60 15.10
C ARG A 210 -21.54 -9.66 15.42
N ASP A 211 -22.63 -9.66 14.66
CA ASP A 211 -23.52 -10.80 14.55
C ASP A 211 -22.82 -11.91 13.76
N LEU A 212 -22.05 -12.74 14.47
CA LEU A 212 -21.31 -13.86 13.94
C LEU A 212 -21.58 -15.08 14.81
N THR A 213 -22.25 -16.07 14.25
CA THR A 213 -22.40 -17.40 14.87
C THR A 213 -21.54 -18.39 14.09
N ILE A 214 -20.66 -19.10 14.81
CA ILE A 214 -19.84 -20.17 14.25
C ILE A 214 -20.33 -21.50 14.80
N GLU A 215 -21.01 -22.26 13.96
CA GLU A 215 -21.51 -23.59 14.29
C GLU A 215 -20.38 -24.56 14.66
N PRO A 216 -20.67 -25.64 15.42
CA PRO A 216 -19.70 -26.69 15.71
C PRO A 216 -19.05 -27.23 14.44
N LEU A 217 -17.72 -27.40 14.48
CA LEU A 217 -16.90 -27.92 13.37
C LEU A 217 -16.94 -27.08 12.09
N GLN A 218 -17.41 -25.83 12.16
CA GLN A 218 -17.42 -24.88 11.03
C GLN A 218 -16.35 -23.80 11.18
N SER A 219 -16.07 -23.12 10.08
CA SER A 219 -15.13 -22.00 10.03
C SER A 219 -15.81 -20.70 9.63
N GLY A 220 -15.43 -19.61 10.30
CA GLY A 220 -15.89 -18.25 10.03
C GLY A 220 -14.73 -17.33 9.65
N ARG A 221 -15.01 -16.34 8.80
CA ARG A 221 -14.06 -15.31 8.39
C ARG A 221 -14.40 -13.97 9.01
N ILE A 222 -13.39 -13.33 9.58
CA ILE A 222 -13.48 -12.00 10.18
C ILE A 222 -12.59 -11.05 9.39
N GLU A 223 -13.15 -9.91 9.01
CA GLU A 223 -12.42 -8.86 8.31
C GLU A 223 -12.53 -7.58 9.13
N MET A 224 -11.40 -6.97 9.45
CA MET A 224 -11.33 -5.68 10.12
C MET A 224 -10.30 -4.78 9.45
N ASN A 225 -10.57 -3.47 9.44
CA ASN A 225 -9.60 -2.49 8.99
C ASN A 225 -8.73 -2.09 10.17
N VAL A 226 -7.42 -2.14 9.97
CA VAL A 226 -6.41 -1.82 10.98
C VAL A 226 -5.54 -0.69 10.44
N GLU A 227 -5.38 0.35 11.25
CA GLU A 227 -4.63 1.55 10.89
C GLU A 227 -3.42 1.72 11.80
N LEU A 228 -2.29 2.09 11.20
CA LEU A 228 -1.11 2.49 11.95
C LEU A 228 -1.12 3.99 12.23
N PRO A 229 -0.48 4.44 13.32
CA PRO A 229 -0.37 5.86 13.63
C PRO A 229 0.42 6.61 12.53
N PHE A 230 0.18 7.92 12.45
CA PHE A 230 0.99 8.81 11.61
C PHE A 230 2.47 8.72 12.02
N ALA A 231 3.38 8.80 11.03
CA ALA A 231 4.81 8.65 11.22
C ALA A 231 5.24 7.32 11.87
N ALA A 232 4.46 6.25 11.66
CA ALA A 232 4.84 4.90 12.07
C ALA A 232 6.19 4.51 11.43
N PHE A 233 7.15 4.17 12.29
CA PHE A 233 8.48 3.69 11.90
C PHE A 233 8.81 2.40 12.66
N GLY A 234 9.21 1.35 11.93
CA GLY A 234 9.61 0.06 12.49
C GLY A 234 8.60 -1.06 12.26
N THR A 235 8.74 -2.14 13.03
CA THR A 235 7.83 -3.29 12.99
C THR A 235 6.74 -3.11 14.04
N TYR A 236 5.50 -3.22 13.60
CA TYR A 236 4.33 -3.21 14.47
C TYR A 236 3.76 -4.62 14.59
N HIS A 237 3.25 -4.93 15.76
CA HIS A 237 2.55 -6.16 16.08
C HIS A 237 1.06 -5.86 16.10
N VAL A 238 0.30 -6.62 15.31
CA VAL A 238 -1.16 -6.63 15.33
C VAL A 238 -1.57 -7.87 16.09
N VAL A 239 -2.07 -7.64 17.29
CA VAL A 239 -2.45 -8.68 18.25
C VAL A 239 -3.95 -8.64 18.46
N GLY A 240 -4.55 -9.80 18.67
CA GLY A 240 -5.97 -9.87 18.96
C GLY A 240 -6.36 -11.10 19.74
N SER A 241 -7.51 -11.03 20.37
CA SER A 241 -8.15 -12.15 21.03
C SER A 241 -9.59 -12.29 20.56
N ILE A 242 -10.04 -13.53 20.41
CA ILE A 242 -11.43 -13.86 20.09
C ILE A 242 -11.94 -14.81 21.16
N GLY A 243 -13.10 -14.52 21.76
CA GLY A 243 -13.64 -15.28 22.88
C GLY A 243 -13.03 -14.85 24.22
N GLU A 244 -13.51 -15.45 25.31
CA GLU A 244 -13.09 -15.11 26.68
C GLU A 244 -12.56 -16.38 27.38
N GLY A 245 -11.49 -16.23 28.16
CA GLY A 245 -10.85 -17.33 28.90
C GLY A 245 -10.35 -18.48 28.00
N ASP A 246 -10.40 -19.70 28.53
CA ASP A 246 -9.90 -20.93 27.88
C ASP A 246 -10.69 -21.34 26.63
N LEU A 247 -11.82 -20.68 26.36
CA LEU A 247 -12.68 -20.89 25.19
C LEU A 247 -12.32 -19.97 24.02
N GLY A 248 -11.48 -18.97 24.30
CA GLY A 248 -10.97 -18.03 23.33
C GLY A 248 -9.62 -18.41 22.76
N THR A 249 -9.17 -17.63 21.78
CA THR A 249 -7.88 -17.80 21.13
C THR A 249 -7.25 -16.44 20.84
N THR A 250 -5.92 -16.39 20.94
CA THR A 250 -5.12 -15.20 20.65
C THR A 250 -4.38 -15.38 19.33
N PHE A 251 -4.15 -14.28 18.63
CA PHE A 251 -3.35 -14.28 17.42
C PHE A 251 -2.43 -13.07 17.35
N GLU A 252 -1.37 -13.22 16.58
CA GLU A 252 -0.37 -12.19 16.32
C GLU A 252 0.05 -12.22 14.86
N THR A 253 0.23 -11.03 14.28
CA THR A 253 0.88 -10.85 12.99
C THR A 253 1.70 -9.56 12.99
N THR A 254 2.68 -9.46 12.08
CA THR A 254 3.60 -8.31 12.03
C THR A 254 3.39 -7.44 10.80
N TRP A 255 3.65 -6.16 10.96
CA TRP A 255 3.56 -5.15 9.91
C TRP A 255 4.74 -4.18 9.97
N GLY A 256 5.66 -4.27 9.01
CA GLY A 256 6.72 -3.28 8.83
C GLY A 256 6.22 -1.97 8.18
N ALA A 257 6.49 -0.85 8.83
CA ALA A 257 6.26 0.50 8.31
C ALA A 257 7.60 1.25 8.22
N TYR A 258 8.08 1.44 6.99
CA TYR A 258 9.34 2.14 6.73
C TYR A 258 9.12 3.22 5.65
N PRO A 259 9.31 4.51 5.98
CA PRO A 259 9.04 5.61 5.08
C PRO A 259 10.20 5.82 4.08
N TRP A 260 10.45 4.82 3.24
CA TRP A 260 11.52 4.86 2.23
C TRP A 260 11.38 6.00 1.24
N GLY A 261 10.14 6.49 1.00
CA GLY A 261 9.88 7.65 0.15
C GLY A 261 10.51 8.93 0.70
N LEU A 262 10.50 9.14 2.03
CA LEU A 262 11.19 10.27 2.67
C LEU A 262 12.71 10.16 2.51
N VAL A 263 13.27 8.96 2.70
CA VAL A 263 14.71 8.71 2.51
C VAL A 263 15.12 8.94 1.04
N ALA A 264 14.33 8.45 0.09
CA ALA A 264 14.58 8.67 -1.33
C ALA A 264 14.52 10.16 -1.69
N LEU A 265 13.56 10.90 -1.13
CA LEU A 265 13.40 12.34 -1.37
C LEU A 265 14.58 13.14 -0.81
N THR A 266 15.09 12.80 0.38
CA THR A 266 16.27 13.47 0.95
C THR A 266 17.54 13.18 0.15
N VAL A 267 17.74 11.93 -0.28
CA VAL A 267 18.85 11.56 -1.16
C VAL A 267 18.76 12.29 -2.50
N PHE A 268 17.57 12.34 -3.11
CA PHE A 268 17.34 13.05 -4.37
C PHE A 268 17.62 14.55 -4.25
N ALA A 269 17.16 15.20 -3.17
CA ALA A 269 17.46 16.60 -2.89
C ALA A 269 18.97 16.85 -2.72
N ALA A 270 19.68 15.98 -2.01
CA ALA A 270 21.13 16.07 -1.84
C ALA A 270 21.88 15.96 -3.19
N VAL A 271 21.45 15.06 -4.07
CA VAL A 271 22.02 14.92 -5.43
C VAL A 271 21.80 16.19 -6.26
N LEU A 272 20.58 16.76 -6.25
CA LEU A 272 20.29 18.00 -6.97
C LEU A 272 21.12 19.18 -6.46
N LEU A 273 21.29 19.30 -5.15
CA LEU A 273 22.16 20.32 -4.56
C LEU A 273 23.61 20.13 -5.00
N GLY A 274 24.12 18.89 -4.99
CA GLY A 274 25.47 18.58 -5.47
C GLY A 274 25.69 18.92 -6.95
N LEU A 275 24.72 18.59 -7.80
CA LEU A 275 24.74 18.94 -9.23
C LEU A 275 24.72 20.47 -9.43
N GLY A 276 23.88 21.18 -8.67
CA GLY A 276 23.83 22.64 -8.70
C GLY A 276 25.17 23.28 -8.34
N VAL A 277 25.82 22.82 -7.27
CA VAL A 277 27.16 23.28 -6.86
C VAL A 277 28.19 22.98 -7.95
N LEU A 278 28.15 21.80 -8.56
CA LEU A 278 29.08 21.41 -9.63
C LEU A 278 28.93 22.28 -10.89
N VAL A 279 27.69 22.56 -11.30
CA VAL A 279 27.39 23.45 -12.43
C VAL A 279 27.89 24.86 -12.14
N GLN A 280 27.63 25.38 -10.95
CA GLN A 280 28.06 26.71 -10.55
C GLN A 280 29.60 26.83 -10.46
N ALA A 281 30.27 25.81 -9.92
CA ALA A 281 31.73 25.75 -9.87
C ALA A 281 32.34 25.73 -11.29
N ARG A 282 31.72 24.99 -12.23
CA ARG A 282 32.14 24.97 -13.64
C ARG A 282 31.95 26.32 -14.32
N ASP A 283 30.83 27.00 -14.09
CA ASP A 283 30.59 28.34 -14.63
C ASP A 283 31.62 29.36 -14.09
N VAL A 284 31.86 29.38 -12.78
CA VAL A 284 32.89 30.25 -12.17
C VAL A 284 34.28 29.97 -12.73
N ARG A 285 34.65 28.70 -12.93
CA ARG A 285 35.95 28.33 -13.54
C ARG A 285 36.05 28.82 -14.99
N ARG A 286 35.00 28.65 -15.81
CA ARG A 286 34.96 29.14 -17.19
C ARG A 286 35.11 30.66 -17.25
N ARG A 287 34.41 31.40 -16.38
CA ARG A 287 34.51 32.87 -16.28
C ARG A 287 35.91 33.32 -15.85
N ARG A 288 36.62 32.55 -15.04
CA ARG A 288 38.02 32.84 -14.65
C ARG A 288 39.01 32.50 -15.77
N ALA A 289 38.81 31.39 -16.48
CA ALA A 289 39.66 30.98 -17.60
C ALA A 289 39.57 31.95 -18.80
N GLY A 290 38.40 32.58 -19.01
CA GLY A 290 38.22 33.62 -20.02
C GLY A 290 38.71 35.02 -19.63
N ARG A 291 39.30 35.20 -18.43
CA ARG A 291 39.92 36.49 -18.08
C ARG A 291 41.30 36.56 -18.71
N VAL A 292 41.41 37.40 -19.74
CA VAL A 292 42.69 37.83 -20.30
C VAL A 292 43.54 38.41 -19.15
N PRO A 293 44.82 38.01 -19.01
CA PRO A 293 45.70 38.55 -17.97
C PRO A 293 45.68 40.09 -18.00
N ALA A 294 45.67 40.72 -16.82
CA ALA A 294 45.55 42.17 -16.68
C ALA A 294 46.64 42.93 -17.48
N GLU A 295 47.80 42.30 -17.61
CA GLU A 295 48.94 42.79 -18.39
C GLU A 295 48.68 42.80 -19.90
N THR A 296 48.06 41.74 -20.45
CA THR A 296 47.66 41.68 -21.86
C THR A 296 46.48 42.62 -22.14
N ALA A 297 45.56 42.77 -21.19
CA ALA A 297 44.47 43.73 -21.29
C ALA A 297 44.98 45.18 -21.30
N ALA A 298 45.96 45.51 -20.45
CA ALA A 298 46.61 46.82 -20.40
C ALA A 298 47.39 47.12 -21.70
N ALA A 299 48.13 46.13 -22.22
CA ALA A 299 48.87 46.24 -23.48
C ALA A 299 47.97 46.44 -24.72
N LEU A 300 46.71 45.97 -24.67
CA LEU A 300 45.73 46.19 -25.73
C LEU A 300 45.10 47.59 -25.67
N THR A 301 44.93 48.17 -24.48
CA THR A 301 44.43 49.55 -24.30
C THR A 301 45.44 50.64 -24.63
N SER A 302 46.74 50.34 -24.69
CA SER A 302 47.79 51.30 -25.03
C SER A 302 48.10 51.37 -26.54
N ARG A 303 47.40 50.60 -27.38
CA ARG A 303 47.59 50.67 -28.84
C ARG A 303 46.84 51.87 -29.43
N PRO A 304 47.47 52.68 -30.30
CA PRO A 304 46.90 53.94 -30.82
C PRO A 304 45.73 53.75 -31.80
N TYR A 305 45.45 52.52 -32.26
CA TYR A 305 44.32 52.22 -33.14
C TYR A 305 43.36 51.28 -32.43
N GLY A 306 42.22 51.81 -31.99
CA GLY A 306 41.09 51.01 -31.53
C GLY A 306 40.39 50.38 -32.72
N LEU A 307 40.69 49.12 -33.04
CA LEU A 307 39.95 48.39 -34.07
C LEU A 307 38.49 48.18 -33.61
N PRO A 308 37.48 48.48 -34.45
CA PRO A 308 36.08 48.18 -34.15
C PRO A 308 35.86 46.67 -33.93
N ASP A 309 34.86 46.31 -33.12
CA ASP A 309 34.55 44.92 -32.79
C ASP A 309 34.11 44.10 -34.02
N VAL A 310 33.55 44.77 -35.05
CA VAL A 310 33.17 44.19 -36.34
C VAL A 310 33.48 45.20 -37.46
N VAL A 311 34.25 44.77 -38.45
CA VAL A 311 34.60 45.58 -39.63
C VAL A 311 34.24 44.81 -40.90
N TYR A 312 33.53 45.44 -41.83
CA TYR A 312 33.39 44.90 -43.18
C TYR A 312 34.56 45.32 -44.06
N VAL A 313 35.23 44.36 -44.69
CA VAL A 313 36.36 44.59 -45.60
C VAL A 313 35.90 44.28 -47.02
N ASP A 314 35.71 45.34 -47.80
CA ASP A 314 35.14 45.27 -49.15
C ASP A 314 36.01 44.43 -50.11
N ALA A 315 37.34 44.57 -49.98
CA ALA A 315 38.31 43.84 -50.79
C ALA A 315 38.30 42.31 -50.57
N LEU A 316 37.88 41.86 -49.38
CA LEU A 316 37.76 40.44 -49.05
C LEU A 316 36.31 39.93 -49.21
N GLY A 317 35.36 40.83 -49.47
CA GLY A 317 33.93 40.54 -49.50
C GLY A 317 33.40 39.95 -48.19
N GLY A 318 34.06 40.21 -47.05
CA GLY A 318 33.84 39.51 -45.78
C GLY A 318 33.98 40.41 -44.55
N PHE A 319 33.58 39.89 -43.39
CA PHE A 319 33.65 40.59 -42.11
C PHE A 319 34.84 40.11 -41.28
N LEU A 320 35.60 41.05 -40.70
CA LEU A 320 36.56 40.77 -39.65
C LEU A 320 35.87 41.00 -38.30
N VAL A 321 35.85 39.96 -37.46
CA VAL A 321 35.19 39.96 -36.15
C VAL A 321 36.24 39.76 -35.07
N SER A 322 36.27 40.68 -34.10
CA SER A 322 37.16 40.58 -32.94
C SER A 322 36.84 39.32 -32.11
N PRO A 323 37.85 38.61 -31.56
CA PRO A 323 37.62 37.45 -30.68
C PRO A 323 36.73 37.76 -29.47
N LYS A 324 36.67 39.02 -29.02
CA LYS A 324 35.80 39.49 -27.91
C LYS A 324 34.32 39.60 -28.30
N ALA A 325 34.03 39.63 -29.59
CA ALA A 325 32.69 39.77 -30.15
C ALA A 325 32.05 38.41 -30.47
N VAL A 326 32.86 37.34 -30.55
CA VAL A 326 32.41 35.97 -30.80
C VAL A 326 31.48 35.48 -29.68
N GLY A 327 30.24 35.12 -30.03
CA GLY A 327 29.21 34.64 -29.10
C GLY A 327 28.19 35.67 -28.62
N LYS A 328 28.32 36.96 -28.98
CA LYS A 328 27.28 37.96 -28.72
C LYS A 328 26.21 37.90 -29.82
N SER A 329 24.94 37.73 -29.45
CA SER A 329 23.85 37.77 -30.42
C SER A 329 23.62 39.22 -30.88
N ARG A 330 23.35 39.42 -32.19
CA ARG A 330 23.12 40.72 -32.87
C ARG A 330 24.37 41.56 -33.25
N LEU A 331 25.48 40.91 -33.60
CA LEU A 331 26.70 41.57 -34.09
C LEU A 331 26.49 42.53 -35.28
N ILE A 332 25.58 42.20 -36.20
CA ILE A 332 25.30 43.03 -37.40
C ILE A 332 24.67 44.39 -37.05
N LYS A 333 24.04 44.54 -35.87
CA LYS A 333 23.51 45.84 -35.43
C LYS A 333 24.59 46.77 -34.88
N GLN A 334 25.83 46.29 -34.73
CA GLN A 334 26.99 47.06 -34.26
C GLN A 334 28.07 47.15 -35.35
N LEU A 335 27.67 47.30 -36.61
CA LEU A 335 28.58 47.66 -37.70
C LEU A 335 29.02 49.11 -37.49
N ASP A 336 30.17 49.29 -36.84
CA ASP A 336 30.72 50.62 -36.51
C ASP A 336 31.70 51.16 -37.57
N GLY A 337 31.77 50.54 -38.75
CA GLY A 337 32.53 51.10 -39.87
C GLY A 337 32.67 50.17 -41.08
N ARG A 338 32.86 50.79 -42.25
CA ARG A 338 33.23 50.12 -43.51
C ARG A 338 34.68 50.52 -43.80
N LEU A 339 35.58 49.55 -43.96
CA LEU A 339 36.94 49.84 -44.40
C LEU A 339 36.98 49.75 -45.93
N GLU A 340 37.25 50.88 -46.59
CA GLU A 340 37.46 50.91 -48.03
C GLU A 340 38.84 50.35 -48.38
N SER A 341 39.00 49.87 -49.61
CA SER A 341 40.24 49.25 -50.11
C SER A 341 41.46 50.18 -50.03
N GLN A 342 41.23 51.50 -50.08
CA GLN A 342 42.25 52.54 -50.00
C GLN A 342 42.78 52.69 -48.57
N ASP A 343 41.90 52.66 -47.57
CA ASP A 343 42.27 52.73 -46.16
C ASP A 343 42.98 51.45 -45.70
N LEU A 344 42.57 50.30 -46.24
CA LEU A 344 43.24 49.02 -45.99
C LEU A 344 44.68 49.02 -46.54
N GLN A 345 44.89 49.58 -47.74
CA GLN A 345 46.23 49.75 -48.30
C GLN A 345 47.07 50.77 -47.52
N ALA A 346 46.46 51.81 -46.96
CA ALA A 346 47.15 52.77 -46.09
C ALA A 346 47.61 52.11 -44.77
N LEU A 347 46.78 51.29 -44.14
CA LEU A 347 47.11 50.51 -42.94
C LEU A 347 48.22 49.48 -43.18
N LEU A 348 48.19 48.78 -44.33
CA LEU A 348 49.21 47.78 -44.69
C LEU A 348 50.56 48.39 -45.09
N ARG A 349 50.58 49.67 -45.49
CA ARG A 349 51.80 50.40 -45.86
C ARG A 349 52.40 51.22 -44.73
N ASP A 350 51.80 51.22 -43.54
CA ASP A 350 52.36 51.90 -42.37
C ASP A 350 53.62 51.14 -41.87
N PRO A 351 54.82 51.71 -41.99
CA PRO A 351 56.07 51.04 -41.61
C PRO A 351 56.13 50.72 -40.11
N ALA A 352 55.34 51.38 -39.26
CA ALA A 352 55.27 51.10 -37.83
C ALA A 352 54.64 49.72 -37.49
N LEU A 353 53.86 49.14 -38.41
CA LEU A 353 53.32 47.78 -38.28
C LEU A 353 54.25 46.71 -38.85
N ALA A 354 55.15 47.09 -39.78
CA ALA A 354 56.15 46.20 -40.36
C ALA A 354 57.31 45.88 -39.39
N GLU A 355 57.56 46.74 -38.40
CA GLU A 355 58.57 46.52 -37.35
C GLU A 355 58.10 45.60 -36.20
N GLY A 356 56.82 45.21 -36.19
CA GLY A 356 56.29 44.21 -35.28
C GLY A 356 56.63 42.79 -35.75
N SER A 357 57.85 42.35 -35.44
CA SER A 357 58.36 40.97 -35.53
C SER A 357 57.33 39.94 -35.99
N LEU A 358 57.49 39.49 -37.24
CA LEU A 358 56.97 38.20 -37.68
C LEU A 358 57.31 37.15 -36.62
N VAL A 359 56.29 36.40 -36.24
CA VAL A 359 56.30 35.40 -35.17
C VAL A 359 57.55 34.53 -35.27
N GLN A 360 58.40 34.63 -34.24
CA GLN A 360 59.54 33.76 -34.04
C GLN A 360 59.02 32.35 -33.69
N ASP A 361 59.52 31.37 -34.43
CA ASP A 361 59.34 29.93 -34.23
C ASP A 361 59.29 29.56 -32.73
N VAL A 362 58.11 29.16 -32.24
CA VAL A 362 58.01 28.45 -30.95
C VAL A 362 57.79 26.99 -31.29
N GLY A 363 58.85 26.22 -31.03
CA GLY A 363 59.01 24.84 -31.43
C GLY A 363 57.93 23.87 -30.95
N ALA A 364 57.87 22.77 -31.69
CA ALA A 364 57.07 21.58 -31.44
C ALA A 364 57.09 21.14 -29.96
N GLY A 365 55.90 21.04 -29.36
CA GLY A 365 55.73 20.58 -27.98
C GLY A 365 54.29 20.23 -27.64
N THR A 366 53.87 19.03 -28.05
CA THR A 366 52.84 18.18 -27.44
C THR A 366 51.44 18.75 -27.14
N ASN A 367 50.49 18.33 -27.98
CA ASN A 367 49.08 18.02 -27.66
C ASN A 367 48.33 19.00 -26.75
N GLY A 368 47.68 19.99 -27.37
CA GLY A 368 46.69 20.82 -26.71
C GLY A 368 46.07 21.79 -27.69
N ALA A 369 44.98 21.36 -28.33
CA ALA A 369 44.15 22.17 -29.22
C ALA A 369 43.74 23.50 -28.57
N GLY A 370 43.91 24.60 -29.31
CA GLY A 370 43.20 25.84 -29.02
C GLY A 370 43.92 27.11 -29.48
N ALA A 371 43.26 27.82 -30.39
CA ALA A 371 43.42 29.23 -30.72
C ALA A 371 44.48 29.65 -31.77
N ALA A 372 44.24 29.27 -33.03
CA ALA A 372 44.46 30.16 -34.17
C ALA A 372 43.19 30.11 -35.04
N VAL A 373 42.50 31.25 -35.22
CA VAL A 373 41.13 31.34 -35.81
C VAL A 373 41.15 31.91 -37.24
N VAL A 374 42.25 31.73 -37.96
CA VAL A 374 42.26 31.90 -39.42
C VAL A 374 43.18 30.84 -40.00
N ASP A 375 42.59 29.82 -40.64
CA ASP A 375 43.34 28.89 -41.46
C ASP A 375 43.71 29.61 -42.77
N LEU A 376 44.97 30.09 -42.82
CA LEU A 376 45.51 30.82 -43.96
C LEU A 376 45.59 29.94 -45.22
N LEU A 377 45.66 28.60 -45.08
CA LEU A 377 45.63 27.68 -46.22
C LEU A 377 44.21 27.58 -46.81
N ALA A 378 43.19 27.57 -45.95
CA ALA A 378 41.80 27.59 -46.39
C ALA A 378 41.41 28.92 -47.06
N LEU A 379 41.92 30.04 -46.54
CA LEU A 379 41.74 31.37 -47.13
C LEU A 379 42.44 31.50 -48.50
N ASP A 380 43.68 31.02 -48.61
CA ASP A 380 44.43 31.01 -49.86
C ASP A 380 43.77 30.10 -50.93
N ALA A 381 43.27 28.94 -50.53
CA ALA A 381 42.50 28.05 -51.42
C ALA A 381 41.15 28.65 -51.88
N TRP A 382 40.56 29.55 -51.10
CA TRP A 382 39.36 30.28 -51.49
C TRP A 382 39.67 31.45 -52.44
N LEU A 383 40.74 32.21 -52.17
CA LEU A 383 41.20 33.29 -53.04
C LEU A 383 41.62 32.78 -54.43
N ARG A 384 42.32 31.64 -54.49
CA ARG A 384 42.69 30.96 -55.74
C ARG A 384 41.48 30.49 -56.56
N ARG A 385 40.37 30.16 -55.91
CA ARG A 385 39.11 29.80 -56.59
C ARG A 385 38.38 31.01 -57.18
N ARG A 386 38.59 32.21 -56.63
CA ARG A 386 37.87 33.43 -57.01
C ARG A 386 38.57 34.24 -58.11
N HIS A 387 39.90 34.14 -58.25
CA HIS A 387 40.68 34.83 -59.28
C HIS A 387 41.69 33.89 -59.97
N PRO A 388 41.29 33.17 -61.03
CA PRO A 388 42.17 32.23 -61.72
C PRO A 388 42.92 32.90 -62.88
N THR A 389 44.00 33.68 -62.61
CA THR A 389 45.09 34.10 -63.54
C THR A 389 46.00 35.07 -62.77
N THR A 390 47.34 35.05 -62.77
CA THR A 390 48.37 34.57 -63.72
C THR A 390 49.65 34.22 -62.94
N GLU A 391 50.33 33.12 -63.31
CA GLU A 391 51.68 32.66 -62.92
C GLU A 391 52.04 32.47 -61.42
N ALA A 392 52.26 31.20 -61.07
CA ALA A 392 52.88 30.77 -59.82
C ALA A 392 54.41 30.97 -59.87
N PRO A 393 55.07 31.45 -58.81
CA PRO A 393 56.45 31.08 -58.54
C PRO A 393 56.47 29.64 -58.02
N GLU A 394 57.33 28.83 -58.63
CA GLU A 394 57.57 27.44 -58.26
C GLU A 394 57.92 27.28 -56.77
N GLY A 395 57.31 26.25 -56.16
CA GLY A 395 57.88 25.54 -55.03
C GLY A 395 57.23 25.79 -53.67
N VAL A 396 56.08 25.17 -53.40
CA VAL A 396 55.80 24.54 -52.09
C VAL A 396 54.91 23.31 -52.32
N SER A 397 55.40 22.19 -51.80
CA SER A 397 54.86 20.83 -51.90
C SER A 397 53.50 20.62 -51.23
N ASP A 398 52.73 19.74 -51.85
CA ASP A 398 51.59 19.00 -51.31
C ASP A 398 51.82 18.51 -49.88
N SER A 399 50.90 18.82 -48.97
CA SER A 399 50.67 18.00 -47.79
C SER A 399 49.17 17.92 -47.50
N SER A 400 48.60 16.80 -47.94
CA SER A 400 47.26 16.33 -47.61
C SER A 400 47.18 15.95 -46.13
N GLY A 401 46.37 16.66 -45.35
CA GLY A 401 46.01 16.35 -43.97
C GLY A 401 44.52 16.62 -43.71
N PRO A 402 43.89 15.94 -42.72
CA PRO A 402 42.44 15.85 -42.60
C PRO A 402 41.79 17.19 -42.27
N VAL A 403 40.76 17.55 -43.06
CA VAL A 403 39.93 18.74 -42.85
C VAL A 403 39.13 18.56 -41.56
N SER A 404 39.58 19.21 -40.50
CA SER A 404 38.86 19.34 -39.22
C SER A 404 37.70 20.31 -39.41
N ALA A 405 36.49 19.76 -39.43
CA ALA A 405 35.25 20.52 -39.34
C ALA A 405 35.12 21.13 -37.94
N ASP A 406 35.56 22.38 -37.77
CA ASP A 406 35.08 23.23 -36.68
C ASP A 406 35.29 24.71 -37.01
N ALA A 407 34.17 25.44 -36.99
CA ALA A 407 34.00 26.88 -37.17
C ALA A 407 34.21 27.45 -38.59
N VAL A 408 33.21 27.23 -39.46
CA VAL A 408 32.93 28.11 -40.60
C VAL A 408 31.45 28.45 -40.58
N VAL A 409 31.11 29.74 -40.58
CA VAL A 409 29.74 30.19 -40.85
C VAL A 409 29.42 29.76 -42.27
N ASP A 410 28.47 28.84 -42.39
CA ASP A 410 27.97 28.34 -43.67
C ASP A 410 27.43 29.53 -44.49
N VAL A 411 28.19 29.90 -45.52
CA VAL A 411 27.90 31.05 -46.39
C VAL A 411 26.64 30.79 -47.22
N ASP A 412 26.34 29.53 -47.53
CA ASP A 412 25.10 29.13 -48.23
C ASP A 412 23.89 29.27 -47.30
N ALA A 413 24.06 29.01 -46.01
CA ALA A 413 23.00 29.26 -45.01
C ALA A 413 22.70 30.76 -44.82
N VAL A 414 23.70 31.62 -44.99
CA VAL A 414 23.53 33.09 -44.96
C VAL A 414 22.81 33.58 -46.22
N ASP A 415 23.17 33.08 -47.40
CA ASP A 415 22.54 33.46 -48.67
C ASP A 415 21.08 32.98 -48.76
N ALA A 416 20.79 31.78 -48.24
CA ALA A 416 19.43 31.25 -48.10
C ALA A 416 18.56 32.03 -47.09
N TRP A 417 19.18 32.75 -46.15
CA TRP A 417 18.47 33.61 -45.22
C TRP A 417 18.16 34.98 -45.83
N LEU A 418 19.11 35.56 -46.59
CA LEU A 418 18.95 36.84 -47.27
C LEU A 418 17.87 36.78 -48.36
N THR A 419 17.88 35.75 -49.20
CA THR A 419 16.85 35.51 -50.22
C THR A 419 15.44 35.36 -49.63
N ARG A 420 15.30 34.67 -48.50
CA ARG A 420 14.02 34.55 -47.77
C ARG A 420 13.54 35.87 -47.16
N ARG A 421 14.46 36.76 -46.80
CA ARG A 421 14.13 38.07 -46.22
C ARG A 421 13.65 39.03 -47.29
N ASP A 422 14.34 39.09 -48.42
CA ASP A 422 14.03 40.03 -49.49
C ASP A 422 12.74 39.61 -50.24
N GLY A 423 12.47 38.29 -50.32
CA GLY A 423 11.17 37.77 -50.77
C GLY A 423 9.98 38.06 -49.84
N LYS A 424 10.23 38.32 -48.55
CA LYS A 424 9.17 38.74 -47.59
C LYS A 424 8.88 40.24 -47.65
N GLN A 425 9.84 41.06 -48.09
CA GLN A 425 9.63 42.50 -48.26
C GLN A 425 8.86 42.83 -49.55
N SER A 426 9.05 42.04 -50.62
CA SER A 426 8.27 42.21 -51.85
C SER A 426 6.81 41.75 -51.74
N SER A 427 6.47 40.86 -50.80
CA SER A 427 5.08 40.46 -50.55
C SER A 427 4.30 41.38 -49.60
N GLN A 428 4.93 42.42 -49.05
CA GLN A 428 4.28 43.44 -48.21
C GLN A 428 4.15 44.81 -48.89
N ALA A 429 4.58 44.91 -50.16
CA ALA A 429 4.50 46.12 -50.96
C ALA A 429 3.62 45.97 -52.22
N ASN A 430 2.68 45.02 -52.22
CA ASN A 430 1.60 44.91 -53.21
C ASN A 430 0.26 44.66 -52.51
#